data_AF-A0A0M9DHI6-F1
#
_entry.id   AF-A0A0M9DHI6-F1
#
_cell.length_a   1.000
_cell.length_b   1.000
_cell.length_c   1.000
_cell.angle_alpha   90.00
_cell.angle_beta   90.00
_cell.angle_gamma   90.00
#
_symmetry.space_group_name_H-M   'P 1'
#
loop_
_entity.id
_entity.type
_entity.pdbx_description
1 polymer ?
#
loop_
_entity_poly.entity_id
_entity_poly.type
_entity_poly.pdbx_seq_one_letter_code
_entity_poly.pdbx_strand_id
1 'polypeptide(L)' 'MRGILRMIEEGQNCKDVITQLSAVRSAVDRTIGVIVSENLLDCVANAEGDTNKMNAAIQEAMDLVVKSR' A
#
# COMPACT_ATOMS: atom_id res chain seq x y z
N MET A 1 5.65 8.03 12.53
CA MET A 1 5.17 9.43 12.46
C MET A 1 5.70 10.34 13.56
N ARG A 2 5.70 9.92 14.84
CA ARG A 2 6.23 10.75 15.96
C ARG A 2 7.63 11.33 15.69
N GLY A 3 8.52 10.55 15.07
CA GLY A 3 9.85 11.03 14.68
C GLY A 3 9.82 12.23 13.73
N ILE A 4 8.99 12.18 12.68
CA ILE A 4 8.85 13.27 11.70
C ILE A 4 8.22 14.52 12.33
N LEU A 5 7.23 14.35 13.21
CA LEU A 5 6.64 15.46 13.97
C LEU A 5 7.70 16.17 14.82
N ARG A 6 8.54 15.41 15.51
CA ARG A 6 9.67 15.96 16.28
C ARG A 6 10.66 16.71 15.39
N MET A 7 10.96 16.21 14.18
CA MET A 7 11.83 16.95 13.23
C MET A 7 11.26 18.32 12.87
N ILE A 8 9.93 18.43 12.74
CA ILE A 8 9.24 19.70 12.47
C ILE A 8 9.32 20.63 13.69
N GLU A 9 9.04 20.11 14.89
CA GLU A 9 9.10 20.86 16.15
C GLU A 9 10.52 21.37 16.47
N GLU A 10 11.54 20.59 16.15
CA GLU A 10 12.96 20.95 16.29
C GLU A 10 13.45 21.90 15.18
N GLY A 11 12.62 22.25 14.20
CA GLY A 11 12.96 23.16 13.11
C GLY A 11 14.00 22.59 12.13
N GLN A 12 14.03 21.26 11.94
CA GLN A 12 14.95 20.63 10.99
C GLN A 12 14.68 21.05 9.55
N ASN A 13 15.67 20.85 8.67
CA ASN A 13 15.58 21.25 7.27
C ASN A 13 14.37 20.63 6.56
N CYS A 14 13.59 21.46 5.85
CA CYS A 14 12.41 21.01 5.12
C CYS A 14 12.71 19.86 4.14
N LYS A 15 13.88 19.87 3.48
CA LYS A 15 14.30 18.80 2.56
C LYS A 15 14.42 17.45 3.28
N ASP A 16 14.95 17.45 4.50
CA ASP A 16 15.13 16.22 5.28
C ASP A 16 13.79 15.68 5.76
N VAL A 17 12.89 16.56 6.23
CA VAL A 17 11.52 16.20 6.61
C VAL A 17 10.75 15.60 5.43
N ILE A 18 10.82 16.24 4.25
CA ILE A 18 10.16 15.74 3.03
C ILE A 18 10.78 14.42 2.55
N THR A 19 12.09 14.23 2.72
CA THR A 19 12.75 12.96 2.40
C THR A 19 12.23 11.83 3.29
N GLN A 20 12.09 12.06 4.60
CA GLN A 20 11.51 11.08 5.51
C GLN A 20 10.04 10.78 5.21
N LEU A 21 9.23 11.80 4.91
CA LEU A 21 7.83 11.60 4.50
C LEU A 21 7.72 10.78 3.22
N SER A 22 8.59 11.05 2.23
CA SER A 22 8.63 10.31 0.96
C SER A 22 9.05 8.86 1.16
N ALA A 23 9.99 8.60 2.07
CA ALA A 23 10.37 7.24 2.45
C ALA A 23 9.22 6.50 3.13
N VAL A 24 8.48 7.15 4.03
CA VAL A 24 7.29 6.57 4.66
C VAL A 24 6.20 6.28 3.63
N ARG A 25 5.89 7.20 2.72
CA ARG A 25 4.93 6.96 1.63
C ARG A 25 5.33 5.73 0.82
N SER A 26 6.60 5.65 0.41
CA SER A 26 7.13 4.52 -0.34
C SER A 26 7.01 3.19 0.41
N ALA A 27 7.21 3.19 1.73
CA ALA A 27 7.04 2.01 2.57
C ALA A 27 5.57 1.60 2.69
N VAL A 28 4.66 2.57 2.80
CA VAL A 28 3.21 2.35 2.82
C VAL A 28 2.74 1.75 1.49
N ASP A 29 3.15 2.31 0.35
CA ASP A 29 2.78 1.83 -0.98
C ASP A 29 3.21 0.36 -1.17
N ARG A 30 4.43 0.00 -0.72
CA ARG A 30 4.89 -1.39 -0.74
C ARG A 30 4.06 -2.30 0.16
N THR A 31 3.74 -1.84 1.36
CA THR A 31 2.94 -2.61 2.32
C THR A 31 1.54 -2.90 1.78
N ILE A 32 0.92 -1.90 1.13
CA ILE A 32 -0.37 -2.08 0.45
C ILE A 32 -0.25 -3.13 -0.66
N GLY A 33 0.81 -3.06 -1.47
CA GLY A 33 1.06 -4.05 -2.53
C GLY A 33 1.16 -5.49 -1.99
N VAL A 34 1.84 -5.68 -0.85
CA VAL A 34 1.92 -6.99 -0.18
C VAL A 34 0.54 -7.47 0.27
N ILE A 35 -0.20 -6.63 1.00
CA ILE A 35 -1.54 -6.97 1.52
C ILE A 35 -2.50 -7.34 0.38
N VAL A 36 -2.52 -6.55 -0.70
CA VAL A 36 -3.40 -6.82 -1.85
C VAL A 36 -2.99 -8.11 -2.56
N SER A 37 -1.69 -8.39 -2.68
CA SER A 37 -1.19 -9.62 -3.31
C SER A 37 -1.54 -10.87 -2.50
N GLU A 38 -1.38 -10.82 -1.18
CA GLU A 38 -1.78 -11.90 -0.27
C GLU A 38 -3.29 -12.14 -0.35
N ASN A 39 -4.10 -11.07 -0.30
CA ASN A 39 -5.54 -11.19 -0.45
C ASN A 39 -5.97 -11.76 -1.80
N LEU A 40 -5.33 -11.35 -2.90
CA LEU A 40 -5.61 -11.87 -4.23
C LEU A 40 -5.32 -13.38 -4.31
N LEU A 41 -4.20 -13.83 -3.76
CA LEU A 41 -3.84 -15.25 -3.68
C LEU A 41 -4.92 -16.06 -2.95
N ASP A 42 -5.37 -15.57 -1.80
CA ASP A 42 -6.43 -16.20 -1.01
C ASP A 42 -7.75 -16.26 -1.78
N CYS A 43 -8.17 -15.16 -2.42
CA CYS A 43 -9.39 -15.10 -3.19
C CYS A 43 -9.36 -16.06 -4.40
N VAL A 44 -8.22 -16.16 -5.09
CA VAL A 44 -8.04 -17.09 -6.21
C VAL A 44 -8.04 -18.55 -5.75
N ALA A 45 -7.39 -18.86 -4.62
CA ALA A 45 -7.41 -20.20 -4.04
C ALA A 45 -8.83 -20.64 -3.67
N ASN A 46 -9.64 -19.72 -3.13
CA ASN A 46 -11.04 -19.95 -2.74
C ASN A 46 -12.03 -19.91 -3.91
N ALA A 47 -11.59 -19.57 -5.12
CA ALA A 47 -12.46 -19.54 -6.30
C ALA A 47 -12.77 -20.95 -6.84
N GLU A 48 -12.03 -21.98 -6.43
CA GLU A 48 -12.25 -23.38 -6.82
C GLU A 48 -12.34 -23.60 -8.35
N GLY A 49 -11.64 -22.78 -9.14
CA GLY A 49 -11.67 -22.84 -10.61
C GLY A 49 -12.84 -22.12 -11.27
N ASP A 50 -13.69 -21.42 -10.51
CA ASP A 50 -14.71 -20.53 -11.05
C ASP A 50 -14.08 -19.26 -11.64
N THR A 51 -14.03 -19.21 -12.98
CA THR A 51 -13.49 -18.09 -13.75
C THR A 51 -14.14 -16.75 -13.39
N ASN A 52 -15.43 -16.71 -13.06
CA ASN A 52 -16.09 -15.45 -12.71
C ASN A 52 -15.61 -14.93 -11.36
N LYS A 53 -15.44 -15.82 -10.36
CA LYS A 53 -14.89 -15.44 -9.05
C LYS A 53 -13.43 -15.02 -9.16
N MET A 54 -12.62 -15.71 -9.97
CA MET A 54 -11.23 -15.31 -10.23
C MET A 54 -11.15 -13.91 -10.86
N ASN A 55 -11.96 -13.64 -11.88
CA ASN A 55 -11.99 -12.33 -12.53
C ASN A 55 -12.44 -11.22 -11.57
N ALA A 56 -13.43 -11.50 -10.71
CA ALA A 56 -13.88 -10.55 -9.69
C ALA A 56 -12.76 -10.23 -8.69
N ALA A 57 -12.03 -11.25 -8.21
CA ALA A 57 -10.89 -11.08 -7.31
C ALA A 57 -9.76 -10.24 -7.94
N ILE A 58 -9.45 -10.50 -9.21
CA ILE A 58 -8.44 -9.72 -9.96
C ILE A 58 -8.89 -8.25 -10.08
N GLN A 59 -10.16 -8.02 -10.42
CA GLN A 59 -10.69 -6.66 -10.56
C GLN A 59 -10.65 -5.90 -9.23
N GLU A 60 -11.04 -6.55 -8.13
CA GLU A 60 -10.98 -5.96 -6.79
C GLU A 60 -9.53 -5.59 -6.40
N ALA A 61 -8.58 -6.50 -6.63
CA ALA A 61 -7.16 -6.24 -6.36
C ALA A 61 -6.63 -5.06 -7.18
N MET A 62 -7.00 -4.97 -8.46
CA MET A 62 -6.63 -3.84 -9.32
C MET A 62 -7.20 -2.51 -8.82
N ASP A 63 -8.48 -2.52 -8.43
CA ASP A 63 -9.15 -1.33 -7.89
C ASP A 63 -8.48 -0.83 -6.60
N LEU A 64 -8.06 -1.75 -5.72
CA LEU A 64 -7.34 -1.42 -4.49
C LEU A 64 -5.97 -0.81 -4.77
N VAL A 65 -5.20 -1.38 -5.72
CA VAL A 65 -3.87 -0.87 -6.12
C VAL A 65 -3.95 0.51 -6.78
N VAL A 66 -5.01 0.77 -7.56
CA VAL A 66 -5.20 2.09 -8.20
C VAL A 66 -5.57 3.14 -7.17
N LYS A 67 -6.46 2.82 -6.22
CA LYS A 67 -6.90 3.75 -5.16
C LYS A 67 -5.81 4.08 -4.14
N SER A 68 -4.80 3.24 -4.01
CA SER A 68 -3.73 3.43 -3.04
C SER A 68 -2.63 4.39 -3.47
N ARG A 69 -2.67 4.93 -4.69
CA ARG A 69 -1.62 5.77 -5.28
C ARG A 69 -1.89 7.26 -5.18
#